data_AF-A0A1S2VT66-F1
#
_entry.id   AF-A0A1S2VT66-F1
#
_cell.length_a   1.000
_cell.length_b   1.000
_cell.length_c   1.000
_cell.angle_alpha   90.00
_cell.angle_beta   90.00
_cell.angle_gamma   90.00
#
_symmetry.space_group_name_H-M   'P 1'
#
loop_
_entity.id
_entity.type
_entity.pdbx_description
1 polymer ?
#
loop_
_entity_poly.entity_id
_entity_poly.type
_entity_poly.pdbx_seq_one_letter_code
_entity_poly.pdbx_strand_id
1 'polypeptide(L)'
;MKFAPLIDPAVRKPAPKPVRVDLRKVFAIGTGLWIVALIVVLILLAVGYSVMPLVIMCVAGVIIGLLLLIWEYFDRWDYRRLGQ
;
A
#
# COMPACT_ATOMS: atom_id res chain seq x y z
N MET A 1 -28.36 -20.51 19.59
CA MET A 1 -28.11 -19.66 20.76
C MET A 1 -26.96 -18.70 20.42
N LYS A 2 -27.27 -17.42 20.13
CA LYS A 2 -26.38 -16.46 19.45
C LYS A 2 -25.83 -15.36 20.38
N PHE A 3 -26.18 -15.41 21.68
CA PHE A 3 -25.88 -14.38 22.68
C PHE A 3 -24.71 -14.69 23.62
N ALA A 4 -24.18 -15.93 23.60
CA ALA A 4 -23.05 -16.32 24.46
C ALA A 4 -21.83 -15.36 24.40
N PRO A 5 -21.46 -14.77 23.25
CA PRO A 5 -20.29 -13.86 23.19
C PRO A 5 -20.51 -12.48 23.81
N LEU A 6 -21.76 -12.09 24.07
CA LEU A 6 -22.11 -10.80 24.70
C LEU A 6 -22.06 -10.87 26.24
N ILE A 7 -22.29 -12.06 26.80
CA ILE A 7 -22.38 -12.28 28.26
C ILE A 7 -21.05 -12.75 28.83
N ASP A 8 -20.27 -13.52 28.07
CA ASP A 8 -18.97 -14.03 28.51
C ASP A 8 -17.86 -13.66 27.51
N PRO A 9 -16.92 -12.75 27.88
CA PRO A 9 -15.80 -12.38 27.01
C PRO A 9 -14.82 -13.53 26.76
N ALA A 10 -14.85 -14.62 27.55
CA ALA A 10 -14.07 -15.82 27.33
C ALA A 10 -14.59 -16.67 26.15
N VAL A 11 -15.85 -16.48 25.73
CA VAL A 11 -16.47 -17.18 24.58
C VAL A 11 -16.33 -16.36 23.29
N ARG A 12 -15.26 -15.56 23.18
CA ARG A 12 -14.94 -14.86 21.91
C ARG A 12 -14.61 -15.89 20.84
N LYS A 13 -15.26 -15.76 19.68
CA LYS A 13 -14.83 -16.48 18.49
C LYS A 13 -13.36 -16.14 18.22
N PRO A 14 -12.52 -17.13 17.84
CA PRO A 14 -11.14 -16.85 17.45
C PRO A 14 -11.15 -15.80 16.34
N ALA A 15 -10.17 -14.90 16.38
CA ALA A 15 -10.05 -13.85 15.38
C ALA A 15 -10.07 -14.46 13.98
N PRO A 16 -10.85 -13.90 13.03
CA PRO A 16 -10.86 -14.40 11.67
C PRO A 16 -9.44 -14.39 11.11
N LYS A 17 -9.09 -15.43 10.35
CA LYS A 17 -7.77 -15.50 9.73
C LYS A 17 -7.56 -14.26 8.86
N PRO A 18 -6.41 -13.58 8.97
CA PRO A 18 -6.11 -12.43 8.13
C PRO A 18 -6.29 -12.79 6.65
N VAL A 19 -7.03 -11.97 5.92
CA VAL A 19 -7.19 -12.16 4.48
C VAL A 19 -5.83 -11.93 3.83
N ARG A 20 -5.36 -12.94 3.09
CA ARG A 20 -4.07 -12.91 2.40
C ARG A 20 -4.24 -12.14 1.10
N VAL A 21 -4.27 -10.81 1.20
CA VAL A 21 -4.19 -9.94 0.03
C VAL A 21 -2.72 -9.78 -0.38
N ASP A 22 -2.42 -9.84 -1.67
CA ASP A 22 -1.07 -9.61 -2.17
C ASP A 22 -0.76 -8.11 -2.21
N LEU A 23 -0.46 -7.52 -1.05
CA LEU A 23 -0.14 -6.09 -0.90
C LEU A 23 0.99 -5.65 -1.84
N ARG A 24 2.02 -6.48 -2.00
CA ARG A 24 3.11 -6.24 -2.97
C ARG A 24 2.62 -5.99 -4.38
N LYS A 25 1.63 -6.75 -4.86
CA LYS A 25 1.07 -6.58 -6.22
C LYS A 25 0.30 -5.27 -6.31
N VAL A 26 -0.52 -4.98 -5.32
CA VAL A 26 -1.32 -3.74 -5.26
C VAL A 26 -0.42 -2.51 -5.25
N PHE A 27 0.59 -2.48 -4.38
CA PHE A 27 1.54 -1.36 -4.30
C PHE A 27 2.40 -1.23 -5.55
N ALA A 28 2.82 -2.35 -6.17
CA ALA A 28 3.58 -2.31 -7.41
C ALA A 28 2.76 -1.71 -8.56
N ILE A 29 1.49 -2.13 -8.71
CA ILE A 29 0.59 -1.57 -9.74
C ILE A 29 0.36 -0.08 -9.48
N GLY A 30 0.04 0.30 -8.25
CA GLY A 30 -0.17 1.71 -7.89
C GLY A 30 1.06 2.58 -8.16
N THR A 31 2.25 2.12 -7.77
CA THR A 31 3.51 2.83 -8.02
C THR A 31 3.82 2.91 -9.52
N GLY A 32 3.57 1.84 -10.28
CA GLY A 32 3.71 1.83 -11.73
C GLY A 32 2.82 2.86 -12.42
N LEU A 33 1.56 2.98 -11.99
CA LEU A 33 0.64 4.00 -12.50
C LEU A 33 1.14 5.43 -12.21
N TRP A 34 1.67 5.67 -11.01
CA TRP A 34 2.27 6.96 -10.66
C TRP A 34 3.50 7.29 -11.50
N ILE A 35 4.35 6.31 -11.82
CA ILE A 35 5.50 6.50 -12.71
C ILE A 35 5.04 6.86 -14.12
N VAL A 36 4.02 6.17 -14.65
CA VAL A 36 3.46 6.50 -15.97
C VAL A 36 2.89 7.92 -15.98
N ALA A 37 2.13 8.31 -14.95
CA ALA A 37 1.61 9.66 -14.82
C ALA A 37 2.75 10.70 -14.75
N LEU A 38 3.81 10.42 -13.99
CA LEU A 38 4.98 11.30 -13.90
C LEU A 38 5.63 11.51 -15.28
N ILE A 39 5.80 10.44 -16.06
CA ILE A 39 6.35 10.53 -17.42
C ILE A 39 5.49 11.45 -18.30
N VAL A 40 4.16 11.27 -18.29
CA VAL A 40 3.23 12.10 -19.07
C VAL A 40 3.33 13.57 -18.68
N VAL A 41 3.38 13.88 -17.39
CA VAL A 41 3.46 15.27 -16.90
C VAL A 41 4.84 15.89 -17.19
N LEU A 42 5.92 15.12 -17.13
CA LEU A 42 7.25 15.60 -17.54
C LEU A 42 7.30 15.94 -19.04
N ILE A 43 6.62 15.16 -19.89
CA ILE A 43 6.48 15.48 -21.32
C ILE A 43 5.71 16.80 -21.49
N LEU A 44 4.58 16.97 -20.78
CA LEU A 44 3.82 18.23 -20.81
C LEU A 44 4.66 19.43 -20.36
N LEU A 45 5.46 19.26 -19.31
CA LEU A 45 6.39 20.29 -18.86
C LEU A 45 7.44 20.63 -19.94
N ALA A 46 7.98 19.62 -20.62
CA ALA A 46 8.98 19.80 -21.68
C ALA A 46 8.42 20.49 -22.93
N VAL A 47 7.12 20.33 -23.22
CA VAL A 47 6.42 21.04 -24.31
C VAL A 47 6.04 22.48 -23.92
N GLY A 48 6.29 22.89 -22.66
CA GLY A 48 6.16 24.27 -22.20
C GLY A 48 4.89 24.57 -21.40
N TYR A 49 4.12 23.56 -20.99
CA TYR A 49 2.98 23.76 -20.10
C TYR A 49 3.44 23.96 -18.64
N SER A 50 2.83 24.88 -17.90
CA SER A 50 3.16 25.13 -16.49
C SER A 50 2.53 24.10 -15.54
N VAL A 51 2.94 22.84 -15.65
CA VAL A 51 2.38 21.71 -14.90
C VAL A 51 3.20 21.34 -13.66
N MET A 52 4.04 22.25 -13.15
CA MET A 52 4.90 21.98 -11.98
C MET A 52 4.16 21.41 -10.75
N PRO A 53 2.97 21.89 -10.37
CA PRO A 53 2.21 21.29 -9.27
C PRO A 53 1.87 19.81 -9.51
N LEU A 54 1.56 19.44 -10.76
CA LEU A 54 1.27 18.05 -11.13
C LEU A 54 2.52 17.18 -11.08
N VAL A 55 3.69 17.73 -11.45
CA VAL A 55 4.98 17.02 -11.31
C VAL A 55 5.23 16.69 -9.85
N ILE A 56 5.08 17.67 -8.95
CA ILE A 56 5.29 17.48 -7.51
C ILE A 56 4.34 16.41 -6.98
N MET A 57 3.06 16.43 -7.38
CA MET A 57 2.07 15.42 -6.98
C MET A 57 2.47 14.02 -7.45
N CYS A 58 2.90 13.87 -8.71
CA CYS A 58 3.30 12.58 -9.25
C CYS A 58 4.57 12.05 -8.57
N VAL A 59 5.56 12.91 -8.33
CA VAL A 59 6.79 12.56 -7.59
C VAL A 59 6.44 12.09 -6.18
N ALA A 60 5.56 12.81 -5.47
CA ALA A 60 5.11 12.41 -4.14
C ALA A 60 4.42 11.03 -4.16
N GLY A 61 3.55 10.79 -5.15
CA GLY A 61 2.90 9.49 -5.35
C GLY A 61 3.89 8.34 -5.59
N VAL A 62 4.92 8.57 -6.40
CA VAL A 62 6.01 7.60 -6.61
C VAL A 62 6.78 7.34 -5.32
N ILE A 63 7.17 8.39 -4.58
CA ILE A 63 7.90 8.26 -3.31
C ILE A 63 7.09 7.45 -2.30
N ILE A 64 5.82 7.78 -2.11
CA ILE A 64 4.94 7.06 -1.19
C ILE A 64 4.79 5.60 -1.62
N GLY A 65 4.59 5.33 -2.91
CA GLY A 65 4.50 3.97 -3.44
C GLY A 65 5.76 3.13 -3.19
N LEU A 66 6.94 3.73 -3.39
CA LEU A 66 8.23 3.08 -3.10
C LEU A 66 8.40 2.81 -1.60
N LEU A 67 8.05 3.76 -0.73
CA LEU A 67 8.10 3.58 0.72
C LEU A 67 7.19 2.43 1.18
N LEU A 68 5.98 2.32 0.62
CA LEU A 68 5.05 1.22 0.92
C LEU A 68 5.57 -0.13 0.44
N LEU A 69 6.22 -0.19 -0.72
CA LEU A 69 6.87 -1.40 -1.23
C LEU A 69 8.05 -1.85 -0.35
N ILE A 70 8.85 -0.88 0.11
CA ILE A 70 9.96 -1.13 1.03
C ILE A 70 9.41 -1.64 2.37
N TRP A 71 8.39 -0.97 2.91
CA TRP A 71 7.73 -1.39 4.14
C TRP A 71 7.18 -2.81 4.03
N GLU A 72 6.45 -3.14 2.97
CA GLU A 72 5.92 -4.50 2.71
C GLU A 72 7.04 -5.55 2.61
N TYR A 73 8.18 -5.18 2.03
CA TYR A 73 9.34 -6.07 1.95
C TYR A 73 9.92 -6.37 3.35
N PHE A 74 10.01 -5.35 4.20
CA PHE A 74 10.47 -5.50 5.59
C PHE A 74 9.47 -6.23 6.48
N ASP A 75 8.18 -5.89 6.40
CA ASP A 75 7.10 -6.52 7.18
C ASP A 75 7.04 -8.04 6.90
N ARG A 76 7.16 -8.44 5.63
CA ARG A 76 7.27 -9.84 5.23
C ARG A 76 8.53 -10.54 5.74
N TRP A 77 9.60 -9.78 5.95
CA TRP A 77 10.84 -10.28 6.55
C TRP A 77 10.68 -10.52 8.05
N ASP A 78 9.92 -9.67 8.73
CA ASP A 78 9.71 -9.74 10.18
C ASP A 78 8.80 -10.91 10.59
N TYR A 79 7.75 -11.23 9.81
CA TYR A 79 6.97 -12.45 10.04
C TYR A 79 7.81 -13.73 10.02
N ARG A 80 8.89 -13.78 9.24
CA ARG A 80 9.81 -14.95 9.22
C ARG A 80 10.71 -14.99 10.44
N ARG A 81 10.97 -13.85 11.09
CA ARG A 81 11.78 -13.75 12.31
C ARG A 81 10.97 -14.05 13.56
N LEU A 82 9.72 -13.58 13.61
CA LEU A 82 8.81 -13.76 14.76
C LEU A 82 8.11 -15.14 14.79
N GLY A 83 8.27 -15.95 13.75
CA GLY A 83 7.76 -17.33 13.65
C GLY A 83 8.77 -18.41 14.08
N GLN A 84 9.93 -18.01 14.61
CA GLN A 84 10.83 -18.85 15.42
C GLN A 84 10.55 -18.55 16.90
#